data_AF-A0A525D8H5-F1
#
_entry.id   AF-A0A525D8H5-F1
#
_cell.length_a   1.000
_cell.length_b   1.000
_cell.length_c   1.000
_cell.angle_alpha   90.00
_cell.angle_beta   90.00
_cell.angle_gamma   90.00
#
_symmetry.space_group_name_H-M   'P 1'
#
loop_
_entity.id
_entity.type
_entity.pdbx_description
1 polymer ?
#
loop_
_entity_poly.entity_id
_entity_poly.type
_entity_poly.pdbx_seq_one_letter_code
_entity_poly.pdbx_strand_id
1 'polypeptide(L)'
;MTANTLDGEEIYKESKIYMPFPGRMGRGKEMGRGPYEKSGILRETSIPALARVHETFEITFPFEDKPSGKTTRRELLEDEIEVSVILWYLPFGEFDGYEVEFYEEERTLDLKTEWIWR
;
A
#
# COMPACT_ATOMS: atom_id res chain seq x y z
N MET A 1 -2.98 -1.13 -1.41
CA MET A 1 -2.79 -0.14 -2.47
C MET A 1 -3.01 -0.86 -3.77
N THR A 2 -3.91 -0.32 -4.59
CA THR A 2 -4.28 -0.86 -5.89
C THR A 2 -4.17 0.25 -6.90
N ALA A 3 -3.69 -0.08 -8.09
CA ALA A 3 -3.68 0.84 -9.22
C ALA A 3 -4.40 0.17 -10.40
N ASN A 4 -5.32 0.91 -10.99
CA ASN A 4 -6.15 0.47 -12.10
C ASN A 4 -5.98 1.42 -13.29
N THR A 5 -6.13 0.89 -14.50
CA THR A 5 -6.34 1.72 -15.69
C THR A 5 -7.75 2.33 -15.67
N LEU A 6 -8.00 3.34 -16.49
CA LEU A 6 -9.35 3.93 -16.64
C LEU A 6 -10.40 2.91 -17.12
N ASP A 7 -9.96 1.86 -17.82
CA ASP A 7 -10.79 0.75 -18.27
C ASP A 7 -11.09 -0.27 -17.16
N GLY A 8 -10.54 -0.06 -15.95
CA GLY A 8 -10.75 -0.91 -14.78
C GLY A 8 -9.83 -2.13 -14.70
N GLU A 9 -8.75 -2.18 -15.49
CA GLU A 9 -7.76 -3.26 -15.41
C GLU A 9 -6.80 -3.02 -14.24
N GLU A 10 -6.72 -3.98 -13.31
CA GLU A 10 -5.77 -3.95 -12.18
C GLU A 10 -4.34 -4.19 -12.69
N ILE A 11 -3.51 -3.15 -12.64
CA ILE A 11 -2.11 -3.20 -13.10
C ILE A 11 -1.13 -3.39 -11.94
N TYR A 12 -1.55 -3.08 -10.72
CA TYR A 12 -0.73 -3.24 -9.53
C TYR A 12 -1.57 -3.44 -8.28
N LYS A 13 -1.10 -4.34 -7.41
CA LYS A 13 -1.67 -4.60 -6.10
C LYS A 13 -0.58 -4.97 -5.12
N GLU A 14 -0.46 -4.16 -4.08
CA GLU A 14 0.41 -4.46 -2.95
C GLU A 14 -0.28 -4.12 -1.63
N SER A 15 -0.07 -4.97 -0.63
CA SER A 15 -0.60 -4.79 0.72
C SER A 15 0.52 -4.98 1.74
N LYS A 16 0.42 -4.23 2.84
CA LYS A 16 1.33 -4.30 3.96
C LYS A 16 0.52 -4.49 5.24
N ILE A 17 0.96 -5.41 6.08
CA ILE A 17 0.29 -5.75 7.34
C ILE A 17 0.98 -5.00 8.48
N TYR A 18 0.19 -4.24 9.23
CA TYR A 18 0.61 -3.60 10.47
C TYR A 18 0.18 -4.45 11.66
N MET A 19 1.08 -4.62 12.62
CA MET A 19 0.71 -5.25 13.89
C MET A 19 -0.08 -4.26 14.76
N PRO A 20 -0.94 -4.74 15.68
CA PRO A 20 -1.53 -3.86 16.68
C PRO A 20 -0.45 -3.25 17.56
N PHE A 21 -0.56 -1.94 17.84
CA PHE A 21 0.38 -1.24 18.70
C PHE A 21 0.39 -1.88 20.09
N PRO A 22 1.56 -2.29 20.61
CA PRO A 22 1.62 -2.98 21.88
C PRO A 22 1.15 -2.07 23.01
N GLY A 23 0.27 -2.62 23.85
CA GLY A 23 -0.08 -2.00 25.11
C GLY A 23 1.12 -1.88 26.05
N ARG A 24 0.92 -1.23 27.20
CA ARG A 24 1.97 -0.94 28.19
C ARG A 24 2.83 -2.16 28.56
N MET A 25 2.23 -3.34 28.70
CA MET A 25 2.91 -4.59 29.06
C MET A 25 3.30 -5.45 27.83
N GLY A 26 2.98 -5.01 26.62
CA GLY A 26 3.34 -5.69 25.37
C GLY A 26 4.84 -5.57 25.04
N ARG A 27 5.48 -4.49 25.51
CA ARG A 27 6.93 -4.26 25.36
C ARG A 27 7.70 -4.66 26.62
N GLY A 28 8.85 -5.31 26.44
CA GLY A 28 9.79 -5.63 27.53
C GLY A 28 9.56 -6.98 28.23
N LYS A 29 10.18 -7.16 29.40
CA LYS A 29 10.26 -8.44 30.13
C LYS A 29 9.03 -8.80 30.98
N GLU A 30 8.16 -7.82 31.28
CA GLU A 30 7.01 -8.01 32.18
C GLU A 30 5.83 -8.63 31.44
N MET A 31 5.18 -9.64 32.01
CA MET A 31 4.03 -10.29 31.39
C MET A 31 2.72 -9.57 31.76
N GLY A 32 1.92 -9.26 30.74
CA GLY A 32 0.55 -8.75 30.90
C GLY A 32 -0.47 -9.88 31.11
N ARG A 33 -1.66 -9.77 30.52
CA ARG A 33 -2.75 -10.76 30.66
C ARG A 33 -2.50 -12.08 29.90
N GLY A 34 -1.35 -12.22 29.25
CA GLY A 34 -0.88 -13.48 28.66
C GLY A 34 0.12 -13.28 27.51
N PRO A 35 0.61 -14.37 26.91
CA PRO A 35 1.53 -14.31 25.77
C PRO A 35 0.96 -13.55 24.55
N TYR A 36 -0.37 -13.53 24.40
CA TYR A 36 -1.06 -12.87 23.29
C TYR A 36 -0.97 -11.33 23.34
N GLU A 37 -0.67 -10.72 24.49
CA GLU A 37 -0.46 -9.26 24.60
C GLU A 37 0.96 -8.83 24.23
N LYS A 38 1.88 -9.79 23.96
CA LYS A 38 3.25 -9.52 23.53
C LYS A 38 3.34 -9.28 22.02
N SER A 39 2.78 -8.18 21.54
CA SER A 39 3.09 -7.68 20.19
C SER A 39 4.42 -6.91 20.19
N GLY A 40 5.22 -7.02 19.12
CA GLY A 40 6.43 -6.20 18.94
C GLY A 40 7.72 -6.68 19.63
N ILE A 41 7.82 -7.93 20.12
CA ILE A 41 9.09 -8.46 20.67
C ILE A 41 10.16 -8.65 19.58
N LEU A 42 9.76 -9.08 18.38
CA LEU A 42 10.70 -9.40 17.30
C LEU A 42 10.91 -8.22 16.34
N ARG A 43 9.83 -7.54 15.95
CA ARG A 43 9.88 -6.34 15.10
C ARG A 43 8.60 -5.53 15.32
N GLU A 44 8.75 -4.22 15.50
CA GLU A 44 7.63 -3.31 15.62
C GLU A 44 7.21 -2.83 14.23
N THR A 45 6.05 -3.29 13.76
CA THR A 45 5.43 -2.83 12.50
C THR A 45 4.07 -2.19 12.75
N SER A 46 3.75 -1.79 13.98
CA SER A 46 2.49 -1.08 14.25
C SER A 46 2.54 0.40 13.87
N ILE A 47 1.36 0.99 13.75
CA ILE A 47 1.16 2.43 13.62
C ILE A 47 0.89 2.99 15.03
N PRO A 48 1.82 3.77 15.63
CA PRO A 48 1.60 4.36 16.94
C PRO A 48 0.46 5.39 16.91
N ALA A 49 -0.22 5.54 18.05
CA ALA A 49 -1.22 6.58 18.23
C ALA A 49 -0.62 7.96 17.91
N LEU A 50 -1.31 8.73 17.06
CA LEU A 50 -0.92 10.08 16.62
C LEU A 50 0.42 10.17 15.88
N ALA A 51 1.04 9.03 15.53
CA ALA A 51 2.22 9.02 14.69
C ALA A 51 1.84 8.99 13.21
N ARG A 52 2.64 9.67 12.39
CA ARG A 52 2.54 9.58 10.93
C ARG A 52 3.55 8.55 10.45
N VAL A 53 3.06 7.56 9.72
CA VAL A 53 3.89 6.56 9.04
C VAL A 53 3.84 6.88 7.55
N HIS A 54 5.02 6.98 6.93
CA HIS A 54 5.14 7.15 5.50
C HIS A 54 5.50 5.81 4.88
N GLU A 55 4.68 5.35 3.93
CA GLU A 55 4.97 4.20 3.10
C GLU A 55 5.19 4.64 1.66
N THR A 56 6.08 3.96 0.98
CA THR A 56 6.37 4.18 -0.42
C THR A 56 6.06 2.91 -1.17
N PHE A 57 5.19 3.01 -2.16
CA PHE A 57 4.87 1.94 -3.10
C PHE A 57 5.45 2.33 -4.45
N GLU A 58 6.12 1.38 -5.11
CA GLU A 58 6.72 1.58 -6.42
C GLU A 58 5.90 0.83 -7.46
N ILE A 59 5.27 1.56 -8.36
CA ILE A 59 4.51 0.98 -9.47
C ILE A 59 5.27 1.19 -10.76
N THR A 60 5.41 0.12 -11.54
CA THR A 60 5.86 0.22 -12.92
C THR A 60 4.67 0.57 -13.79
N PHE A 61 4.70 1.72 -14.45
CA PHE A 61 3.66 2.09 -15.41
C PHE A 61 3.63 1.11 -16.60
N PRO A 62 2.44 0.75 -17.12
CA PRO A 62 2.31 -0.16 -18.24
C PRO A 62 2.86 0.49 -19.51
N PHE A 63 3.82 -0.18 -20.15
CA PHE A 63 4.44 0.26 -21.41
C PHE A 63 4.59 -0.90 -22.40
N GLU A 64 4.62 -0.58 -23.68
CA GLU A 64 4.89 -1.50 -24.78
C GLU A 64 6.17 -1.08 -25.53
N ASP A 65 7.04 -2.05 -25.82
CA ASP A 65 8.21 -1.82 -26.67
C ASP A 65 7.82 -1.98 -28.14
N LYS A 66 7.62 -0.85 -28.85
CA LYS A 66 7.35 -0.88 -30.29
C LYS A 66 8.65 -0.74 -31.11
N PRO A 67 8.80 -1.53 -32.20
CA PRO A 67 9.96 -1.38 -33.07
C PRO A 67 9.88 -0.07 -33.86
N SER A 68 10.86 0.81 -33.65
CA SER A 68 11.03 2.06 -34.39
C SER A 68 12.33 2.00 -35.18
N GLY A 69 12.29 1.45 -36.39
CA GLY A 69 13.47 1.30 -37.24
C GLY A 69 14.52 0.36 -36.62
N LYS A 70 15.73 0.88 -36.33
CA LYS A 70 16.85 0.12 -35.71
C LYS A 70 16.82 0.08 -34.18
N THR A 71 15.85 0.74 -33.56
CA THR A 71 15.75 0.91 -32.10
C THR A 71 14.36 0.55 -31.61
N THR A 72 14.25 0.06 -30.38
CA THR A 72 12.96 -0.09 -29.68
C THR A 72 12.60 1.22 -28.99
N ARG A 73 11.36 1.67 -29.16
CA ARG A 73 10.79 2.81 -28.43
C ARG A 73 9.76 2.29 -27.44
N ARG A 74 9.88 2.67 -26.18
CA ARG A 74 8.84 2.45 -25.17
C ARG A 74 7.72 3.45 -25.37
N GLU A 75 6.52 2.96 -25.64
CA GLU A 75 5.29 3.73 -25.65
C GLU A 75 4.46 3.35 -24.43
N LEU A 76 3.86 4.34 -23.77
CA LEU A 76 2.93 4.09 -22.68
C LEU A 76 1.67 3.44 -23.25
N LEU A 77 1.15 2.43 -22.55
CA LEU A 77 -0.12 1.81 -22.92
C LEU A 77 -1.30 2.70 -22.52
N GLU A 78 -1.19 3.33 -21.35
CA GLU A 78 -2.18 4.27 -20.81
C GLU A 78 -1.50 5.56 -20.33
N ASP A 79 -2.21 6.67 -20.49
CA ASP A 79 -1.74 8.00 -20.09
C ASP A 79 -2.09 8.33 -18.62
N GLU A 80 -3.16 7.72 -18.11
CA GLU A 80 -3.72 7.96 -16.78
C GLU A 80 -3.90 6.64 -16.01
N ILE A 81 -3.66 6.71 -14.70
CA ILE A 81 -3.87 5.59 -13.77
C ILE A 81 -4.65 6.09 -12.56
N GLU A 82 -5.62 5.30 -12.13
CA GLU A 82 -6.34 5.52 -10.87
C GLU A 82 -5.66 4.72 -9.76
N VAL A 83 -5.17 5.41 -8.73
CA VAL A 83 -4.54 4.80 -7.56
C VAL A 83 -5.45 4.93 -6.36
N SER A 84 -5.77 3.79 -5.73
CA SER A 84 -6.52 3.72 -4.48
C SER A 84 -5.66 3.16 -3.35
N VAL A 85 -5.67 3.87 -2.22
CA VAL A 85 -4.99 3.49 -0.98
C VAL A 85 -6.03 3.33 0.11
N ILE A 86 -6.29 2.08 0.50
CA ILE A 86 -7.21 1.75 1.58
C ILE A 86 -6.43 1.15 2.76
N LEU A 87 -6.67 1.68 3.96
CA LEU A 87 -6.22 1.13 5.22
C LEU A 87 -7.39 0.43 5.92
N TRP A 88 -7.25 -0.88 6.06
CA TRP A 88 -8.23 -1.74 6.73
C TRP A 88 -7.85 -2.00 8.17
N TYR A 89 -8.82 -1.90 9.08
CA TYR A 89 -8.73 -2.46 10.41
C TYR A 89 -9.36 -3.85 10.43
N LEU A 90 -8.52 -4.86 10.64
CA LEU A 90 -8.90 -6.27 10.67
C LEU A 90 -8.76 -6.79 12.11
N PRO A 91 -9.84 -6.86 12.91
CA PRO A 91 -9.76 -7.24 14.32
C PRO A 91 -9.26 -8.67 14.52
N PHE A 92 -9.58 -9.58 13.59
CA PHE A 92 -9.16 -10.99 13.63
C PHE A 92 -8.10 -11.34 12.58
N GLY A 93 -7.62 -10.36 11.83
CA GLY A 93 -6.61 -10.54 10.78
C GLY A 93 -7.14 -11.13 9.47
N GLU A 94 -8.45 -11.41 9.37
CA GLU A 94 -9.11 -11.96 8.19
C GLU A 94 -10.29 -11.05 7.78
N PHE A 95 -10.61 -11.07 6.48
CA PHE A 95 -11.80 -10.40 5.93
C PHE A 95 -13.01 -11.33 6.13
N ASP A 96 -13.58 -11.30 7.33
CA ASP A 96 -14.66 -12.19 7.79
C ASP A 96 -15.99 -11.46 8.03
N GLY A 97 -16.11 -10.21 7.55
CA GLY A 97 -17.28 -9.35 7.68
C GLY A 97 -17.22 -8.39 8.88
N TYR A 98 -16.14 -8.44 9.68
CA TYR A 98 -15.90 -7.49 10.77
C TYR A 98 -14.80 -6.46 10.46
N GLU A 99 -14.30 -6.44 9.22
CA GLU A 99 -13.37 -5.43 8.75
C GLU A 99 -13.98 -4.03 8.77
N VAL A 100 -13.15 -3.03 9.06
CA VAL A 100 -13.55 -1.62 9.04
C VAL A 100 -12.57 -0.85 8.17
N GLU A 101 -13.09 -0.11 7.20
CA GLU A 101 -12.33 0.88 6.43
C GLU A 101 -11.94 2.02 7.36
N PHE A 102 -10.66 2.11 7.68
CA PHE A 102 -10.16 3.13 8.60
C PHE A 102 -9.75 4.40 7.86
N TYR A 103 -9.27 4.25 6.62
CA TYR A 103 -8.89 5.35 5.75
C TYR A 103 -8.93 4.89 4.30
N GLU A 104 -9.36 5.79 3.42
CA GLU A 104 -9.35 5.61 1.98
C GLU A 104 -8.94 6.92 1.33
N GLU A 105 -8.09 6.82 0.32
CA GLU A 105 -7.72 7.92 -0.55
C GLU A 105 -7.58 7.40 -1.98
N GLU A 106 -8.25 8.08 -2.91
CA GLU A 106 -8.16 7.81 -4.34
C GLU A 106 -7.52 9.01 -5.04
N ARG A 107 -6.64 8.73 -5.99
CA ARG A 107 -5.97 9.75 -6.78
C ARG A 107 -5.71 9.26 -8.19
N THR A 108 -6.16 10.04 -9.16
CA THR A 108 -5.78 9.89 -10.57
C THR A 108 -4.41 10.51 -10.80
N LEU A 109 -3.51 9.76 -11.44
CA LEU A 109 -2.18 10.21 -11.84
C LEU A 109 -2.16 10.35 -13.37
N ASP A 110 -1.86 11.55 -13.86
CA ASP A 110 -1.66 11.85 -15.29
C ASP A 110 -0.16 12.04 -15.58
N LEU A 111 0.41 11.15 -16.37
CA LEU A 111 1.83 11.21 -16.74
C LEU A 111 2.16 12.33 -17.73
N LYS A 112 1.20 12.82 -18.53
CA LYS A 112 1.50 13.88 -19.52
C LYS A 112 1.75 15.22 -18.86
N THR A 113 1.08 15.51 -17.75
CA THR A 113 1.20 16.78 -17.03
C THR A 113 2.18 16.72 -15.86
N GLU A 114 2.26 15.60 -15.12
CA GLU A 114 3.15 15.49 -13.96
C GLU A 114 4.58 15.01 -14.31
N TRP A 115 4.78 14.37 -15.47
CA TRP A 115 6.06 13.77 -15.87
C TRP A 115 6.84 14.62 -16.88
N ILE A 116 7.68 15.53 -16.38
CA ILE A 116 8.65 16.25 -17.22
C ILE A 116 9.83 15.30 -17.49
N TRP A 117 9.93 14.78 -18.71
CA TRP A 117 11.17 14.16 -19.20
C TRP A 117 12.31 15.19 -19.08
N ARG A 118 13.24 14.98 -18.15
CA ARG A 118 14.54 15.66 -18.14
C ARG A 118 15.59 14.78 -18.80
#